data_AF-A0ABD0SZM8-F1
#
_entry.id   AF-A0ABD0SZM8-F1
#
_cell.length_a   1.000
_cell.length_b   1.000
_cell.length_c   1.000
_cell.angle_alpha   90.00
_cell.angle_beta   90.00
_cell.angle_gamma   90.00
#
_symmetry.space_group_name_H-M   'P 1'
#
loop_
_entity.id
_entity.type
_entity.pdbx_description
1 polymer ?
#
loop_
_entity_poly.entity_id
_entity_poly.type
_entity_poly.pdbx_seq_one_letter_code
_entity_poly.pdbx_strand_id
1 'polypeptide(L)'
;MLMASFSNSTLNQYNSAIKSWWKYCKSKDIDFLNSNSAHLLEYLTDKFNSGASYSSLNSCRSALSTLLGQDITTNNCIKRFFKGVFRLKPPAPKYDTTWDPNLVLNHLSDYFPNESISLKDLTVKTITLLALASAQRMQTLSMIRINNISFYQDKIQIKIDELIKTSKPGSYHPLIILPYIKENPKVCPALTLKSYIDRTNDIRKDDFLFISYQKPHKKVVTQTLSHWVKYVLGKSGINIDLYSAHSTRHASTSAAHRAGVNLEVIRKAAGWTESSKVFLKYYNKNLSNSVDCEFANSLFQGNR
;
A
#
# COMPACT_ATOMS: atom_id res chain seq x y z
N MET A 1 -15.88 15.09 -18.94
CA MET A 1 -15.57 15.71 -17.62
C MET A 1 -15.96 14.81 -16.44
N LEU A 2 -17.23 14.39 -16.26
CA LEU A 2 -17.63 13.60 -15.09
C LEU A 2 -16.90 12.26 -14.94
N MET A 3 -16.65 11.53 -16.03
CA MET A 3 -15.88 10.29 -15.99
C MET A 3 -14.43 10.47 -15.55
N ALA A 4 -13.84 11.65 -15.80
CA ALA A 4 -12.48 11.98 -15.39
C ALA A 4 -12.36 12.26 -13.87
N SER A 5 -13.48 12.32 -13.14
CA SER A 5 -13.48 12.38 -11.67
C SER A 5 -13.01 11.08 -11.02
N PHE A 6 -12.99 9.98 -11.76
CA PHE A 6 -12.58 8.66 -11.27
C PHE A 6 -11.20 8.27 -11.79
N SER A 7 -10.39 7.68 -10.92
CA SER A 7 -9.20 6.95 -11.38
C SER A 7 -9.59 5.71 -12.18
N ASN A 8 -8.73 5.25 -13.10
CA ASN A 8 -8.94 3.99 -13.83
C ASN A 8 -9.20 2.80 -12.89
N SER A 9 -8.54 2.77 -11.72
CA SER A 9 -8.76 1.71 -10.73
C SER A 9 -10.17 1.76 -10.13
N THR A 10 -10.71 2.96 -9.89
CA THR A 10 -12.08 3.16 -9.40
C THR A 10 -13.10 2.77 -10.47
N LEU A 11 -12.87 3.17 -11.73
CA LEU A 11 -13.72 2.78 -12.85
C LEU A 11 -13.80 1.27 -13.00
N ASN A 12 -12.66 0.58 -12.95
CA ASN A 12 -12.63 -0.89 -13.03
C ASN A 12 -13.41 -1.55 -11.88
N GLN A 13 -13.27 -1.02 -10.65
CA GLN A 13 -14.01 -1.53 -9.50
C GLN A 13 -15.52 -1.28 -9.63
N TYR A 14 -15.91 -0.08 -10.06
CA TYR A 14 -17.32 0.30 -10.22
C TYR A 14 -17.98 -0.46 -11.36
N ASN A 15 -17.29 -0.63 -12.48
CA ASN A 15 -17.77 -1.42 -13.62
C ASN A 15 -18.10 -2.86 -13.21
N SER A 16 -17.29 -3.47 -12.33
CA SER A 16 -17.59 -4.81 -11.79
C SER A 16 -18.89 -4.82 -10.97
N ALA A 17 -19.07 -3.84 -10.08
CA ALA A 17 -20.29 -3.72 -9.27
C ALA A 17 -21.53 -3.44 -10.12
N ILE A 18 -21.45 -2.52 -11.09
CA ILE A 18 -22.54 -2.15 -11.99
C ILE A 18 -22.93 -3.33 -12.89
N LYS A 19 -21.96 -4.07 -13.45
CA LYS A 19 -22.25 -5.30 -14.21
C LYS A 19 -22.94 -6.35 -13.35
N SER A 20 -22.55 -6.47 -12.08
CA SER A 20 -23.21 -7.40 -11.16
C SER A 20 -24.64 -6.98 -10.82
N TRP A 21 -24.89 -5.69 -10.67
CA TRP A 21 -26.24 -5.16 -10.46
C TRP A 21 -27.12 -5.38 -11.69
N TRP A 22 -26.59 -5.11 -12.89
CA TRP A 22 -27.30 -5.38 -14.14
C TRP A 22 -27.76 -6.84 -14.27
N LYS A 23 -26.88 -7.79 -13.94
CA LYS A 23 -27.24 -9.21 -13.93
C LYS A 23 -28.36 -9.52 -12.92
N TYR A 24 -28.30 -8.91 -11.73
CA TYR A 24 -29.34 -9.05 -10.72
C TYR A 24 -30.69 -8.51 -11.22
N CYS A 25 -30.71 -7.28 -11.74
CA CYS A 25 -31.91 -6.66 -12.30
C CYS A 25 -32.53 -7.54 -13.39
N LYS A 26 -31.72 -8.03 -14.33
CA LYS A 26 -32.17 -8.92 -15.41
C LYS A 26 -32.78 -10.22 -14.87
N SER A 27 -32.23 -10.79 -13.79
CA SER A 27 -32.75 -12.03 -13.19
C SER A 27 -34.05 -11.87 -12.41
N LYS A 28 -34.37 -10.64 -11.99
CA LYS A 28 -35.54 -10.31 -11.17
C LYS A 28 -36.59 -9.49 -11.91
N ASP A 29 -36.39 -9.26 -13.21
CA ASP A 29 -37.20 -8.39 -14.06
C ASP A 29 -37.38 -6.98 -13.49
N ILE A 30 -36.28 -6.42 -12.97
CA ILE A 30 -36.25 -5.08 -12.37
C ILE A 30 -35.64 -4.09 -13.37
N ASP A 31 -36.22 -2.88 -13.47
CA ASP A 31 -35.62 -1.77 -14.21
C ASP A 31 -34.26 -1.40 -13.61
N PHE A 32 -33.22 -1.50 -14.43
CA PHE A 32 -31.82 -1.25 -14.07
C PHE A 32 -31.56 0.19 -13.57
N LEU A 33 -32.28 1.18 -14.10
CA LEU A 33 -32.10 2.60 -13.81
C LEU A 33 -33.15 3.12 -12.82
N ASN A 34 -34.39 2.64 -12.91
CA ASN A 34 -35.51 3.11 -12.08
C ASN A 34 -35.79 2.19 -10.88
N SER A 35 -34.74 1.76 -10.20
CA SER A 35 -34.85 0.91 -9.02
C SER A 35 -35.01 1.70 -7.73
N ASN A 36 -35.82 1.18 -6.80
CA ASN A 36 -35.98 1.77 -5.47
C ASN A 36 -34.99 1.15 -4.45
N SER A 37 -35.04 1.65 -3.22
CA SER A 37 -34.15 1.19 -2.16
C SER A 37 -34.40 -0.24 -1.65
N ALA A 38 -35.60 -0.79 -1.85
CA ALA A 38 -35.90 -2.17 -1.49
C ALA A 38 -35.15 -3.14 -2.42
N HIS A 39 -35.19 -2.93 -3.73
CA HIS A 39 -34.43 -3.74 -4.70
C HIS A 39 -32.92 -3.70 -4.43
N LEU A 40 -32.40 -2.53 -4.06
CA LEU A 40 -30.99 -2.39 -3.67
C LEU A 40 -30.66 -3.17 -2.39
N LEU A 41 -31.54 -3.13 -1.38
CA LEU A 41 -31.36 -3.88 -0.14
C LEU A 41 -31.38 -5.38 -0.37
N GLU A 42 -32.31 -5.89 -1.17
CA GLU A 42 -32.37 -7.30 -1.54
C GLU A 42 -31.08 -7.73 -2.25
N TYR A 43 -30.61 -6.97 -3.24
CA TYR A 43 -29.34 -7.26 -3.92
C TYR A 43 -28.14 -7.26 -2.98
N LEU A 44 -28.03 -6.27 -2.09
CA LEU A 44 -26.93 -6.21 -1.12
C LEU A 44 -27.03 -7.36 -0.10
N THR A 45 -28.24 -7.80 0.23
CA THR A 45 -28.49 -8.97 1.09
C THR A 45 -28.05 -10.25 0.41
N ASP A 46 -28.40 -10.45 -0.87
CA ASP A 46 -27.94 -11.60 -1.66
C ASP A 46 -26.42 -11.64 -1.77
N LYS A 47 -25.78 -10.48 -1.98
CA LYS A 47 -24.33 -10.36 -1.97
C LYS A 47 -23.72 -10.72 -0.62
N PHE A 48 -24.33 -10.27 0.47
CA PHE A 48 -23.87 -10.59 1.82
C PHE A 48 -23.98 -12.09 2.10
N ASN A 49 -25.11 -12.70 1.76
CA ASN A 49 -25.35 -14.14 1.89
C ASN A 49 -24.39 -14.97 1.02
N SER A 50 -23.98 -14.43 -0.13
CA SER A 50 -22.93 -15.00 -0.99
C SER A 50 -21.50 -14.78 -0.46
N GLY A 51 -21.35 -14.28 0.78
CA GLY A 51 -20.06 -14.13 1.47
C GLY A 51 -19.36 -12.78 1.29
N ALA A 52 -19.97 -11.81 0.60
CA ALA A 52 -19.35 -10.50 0.38
C ALA A 52 -18.97 -9.81 1.70
N SER A 53 -17.79 -9.18 1.72
CA SER A 53 -17.33 -8.43 2.87
C SER A 53 -18.02 -7.07 2.99
N TYR A 54 -17.97 -6.47 4.19
CA TYR A 54 -18.45 -5.10 4.42
C TYR A 54 -17.88 -4.11 3.39
N SER A 55 -16.57 -4.18 3.12
CA SER A 55 -15.91 -3.26 2.18
C SER A 55 -16.38 -3.51 0.74
N SER A 56 -16.56 -4.77 0.34
CA SER A 56 -17.10 -5.15 -0.98
C SER A 56 -18.52 -4.61 -1.18
N LEU A 57 -19.40 -4.76 -0.17
CA LEU A 57 -20.76 -4.25 -0.20
C LEU A 57 -20.77 -2.72 -0.26
N ASN A 58 -19.94 -2.04 0.52
CA ASN A 58 -19.86 -0.59 0.50
C ASN A 58 -19.32 -0.06 -0.83
N SER A 59 -18.37 -0.75 -1.46
CA SER A 59 -17.93 -0.44 -2.83
C SER A 59 -19.04 -0.60 -3.85
N CYS A 60 -19.87 -1.65 -3.74
CA CYS A 60 -21.05 -1.81 -4.60
C CYS A 60 -22.05 -0.67 -4.40
N ARG A 61 -22.38 -0.33 -3.15
CA ARG A 61 -23.25 0.80 -2.81
C ARG A 61 -22.72 2.11 -3.38
N SER A 62 -21.42 2.39 -3.25
CA SER A 62 -20.81 3.59 -3.79
C SER A 62 -20.84 3.66 -5.31
N ALA A 63 -20.63 2.52 -6.00
CA ALA A 63 -20.77 2.45 -7.45
C ALA A 63 -22.24 2.68 -7.88
N LEU A 64 -23.20 2.08 -7.19
CA LEU A 64 -24.62 2.27 -7.51
C LEU A 64 -25.13 3.66 -7.15
N SER A 65 -24.51 4.35 -6.20
CA SER A 65 -24.84 5.74 -5.88
C SER A 65 -24.58 6.69 -7.05
N THR A 66 -23.66 6.36 -7.96
CA THR A 66 -23.41 7.17 -9.17
C THR A 66 -24.44 6.90 -10.27
N LEU A 67 -25.18 5.80 -10.18
CA LEU A 67 -26.19 5.38 -11.15
C LEU A 67 -27.61 5.73 -10.70
N LEU A 68 -27.96 5.32 -9.47
CA LEU A 68 -29.29 5.42 -8.89
C LEU A 68 -29.51 6.69 -8.05
N GLY A 69 -28.45 7.46 -7.79
CA GLY A 69 -28.50 8.64 -6.93
C GLY A 69 -28.31 8.34 -5.43
N GLN A 70 -28.08 9.41 -4.65
CA GLN A 70 -27.79 9.29 -3.21
C GLN A 70 -29.03 8.97 -2.38
N ASP A 71 -30.22 9.41 -2.80
CA ASP A 71 -31.46 9.23 -2.05
C ASP A 71 -31.81 7.75 -1.86
N ILE A 72 -31.56 6.94 -2.88
CA ILE A 72 -31.76 5.48 -2.85
C ILE A 72 -30.66 4.78 -2.05
N THR A 73 -29.42 5.25 -2.13
CA THR A 73 -28.23 4.53 -1.62
C THR A 73 -27.76 4.95 -0.24
N THR A 74 -28.38 5.95 0.38
CA THR A 74 -27.98 6.49 1.70
C THR A 74 -29.11 6.66 2.70
N ASN A 75 -30.29 6.12 2.40
CA ASN A 75 -31.43 6.18 3.30
C ASN A 75 -31.24 5.38 4.62
N ASN A 76 -32.18 5.54 5.54
CA ASN A 76 -32.11 4.92 6.87
C ASN A 76 -32.05 3.39 6.82
N CYS A 77 -32.75 2.76 5.88
CA CYS A 77 -32.75 1.31 5.72
C CYS A 77 -31.36 0.80 5.30
N ILE A 78 -30.73 1.46 4.31
CA ILE A 78 -29.35 1.14 3.89
C ILE A 78 -28.36 1.35 5.03
N LYS A 79 -28.48 2.47 5.78
CA LYS A 79 -27.63 2.72 6.96
C LYS A 79 -27.79 1.62 8.02
N ARG A 80 -29.02 1.18 8.31
CA ARG A 80 -29.28 0.08 9.25
C ARG A 80 -28.75 -1.26 8.72
N PHE A 81 -28.88 -1.53 7.42
CA PHE A 81 -28.31 -2.72 6.78
C PHE A 81 -26.79 -2.80 7.03
N PHE A 82 -26.03 -1.73 6.73
CA PHE A 82 -24.58 -1.74 6.97
C PHE A 82 -24.21 -1.88 8.46
N LYS A 83 -25.01 -1.30 9.38
CA LYS A 83 -24.84 -1.57 10.83
C LYS A 83 -25.05 -3.05 11.16
N GLY A 84 -26.04 -3.69 10.52
CA GLY A 84 -26.29 -5.13 10.64
C GLY A 84 -25.12 -5.96 10.12
N VAL A 85 -24.65 -5.68 8.89
CA VAL A 85 -23.47 -6.33 8.30
C VAL A 85 -22.26 -6.21 9.22
N PHE A 86 -22.00 -5.03 9.78
CA PHE A 86 -20.90 -4.83 10.73
C PHE A 86 -21.04 -5.70 11.98
N ARG A 87 -22.24 -5.82 12.55
CA ARG A 87 -22.47 -6.63 13.75
C ARG A 87 -22.36 -8.13 13.47
N LEU A 88 -22.87 -8.58 12.34
CA LEU A 88 -22.85 -9.99 11.94
C LEU A 88 -21.46 -10.44 11.47
N LYS A 89 -20.73 -9.56 10.78
CA LYS A 89 -19.40 -9.83 10.23
C LYS A 89 -18.50 -8.60 10.38
N PRO A 90 -17.96 -8.35 11.58
CA PRO A 90 -17.07 -7.22 11.82
C PRO A 90 -15.85 -7.26 10.89
N PRO A 91 -15.47 -6.13 10.25
CA PRO A 91 -14.26 -6.07 9.46
C PRO A 91 -13.02 -6.27 10.34
N ALA A 92 -12.26 -7.33 10.10
CA ALA A 92 -10.97 -7.55 10.72
C ALA A 92 -9.85 -6.87 9.90
N PRO A 93 -8.82 -6.31 10.55
CA PRO A 93 -7.62 -5.89 9.85
C PRO A 93 -6.93 -7.09 9.21
N LYS A 94 -6.20 -6.86 8.12
CA LYS A 94 -5.42 -7.94 7.48
C LYS A 94 -4.25 -8.39 8.35
N TYR A 95 -3.68 -7.48 9.14
CA TYR A 95 -2.50 -7.72 9.97
C TYR A 95 -2.77 -7.29 11.41
N ASP A 96 -2.64 -8.24 12.34
CA ASP A 96 -2.69 -7.97 13.78
C ASP A 96 -1.30 -7.66 14.35
N THR A 97 -0.28 -8.28 13.77
CA THR A 97 1.13 -8.07 14.10
C THR A 97 1.91 -7.60 12.87
N THR A 98 3.17 -7.23 13.07
CA THR A 98 4.14 -6.98 11.99
C THR A 98 5.42 -7.80 12.22
N TRP A 99 6.28 -7.84 11.22
CA TRP A 99 7.61 -8.43 11.30
C TRP A 99 8.71 -7.38 11.54
N ASP A 100 9.90 -7.85 11.94
CA ASP A 100 11.07 -7.01 12.22
C ASP A 100 11.87 -6.68 10.93
N PRO A 101 11.99 -5.40 10.53
CA PRO A 101 12.83 -4.98 9.42
C PRO A 101 14.27 -5.48 9.43
N ASN A 102 14.87 -5.73 10.60
CA ASN A 102 16.26 -6.17 10.70
C ASN A 102 16.49 -7.53 10.04
N LEU A 103 15.51 -8.44 10.05
CA LEU A 103 15.62 -9.73 9.36
C LEU A 103 15.85 -9.53 7.85
N VAL A 104 15.13 -8.57 7.26
CA VAL A 104 15.26 -8.24 5.85
C VAL A 104 16.55 -7.45 5.57
N LEU A 105 16.91 -6.50 6.44
CA LEU A 105 18.16 -5.73 6.28
C LEU A 105 19.39 -6.63 6.39
N ASN A 106 19.42 -7.56 7.34
CA ASN A 106 20.51 -8.52 7.51
C ASN A 106 20.65 -9.40 6.25
N HIS A 107 19.55 -9.96 5.75
CA HIS A 107 19.58 -10.73 4.50
C HIS A 107 20.07 -9.89 3.31
N LEU A 108 19.61 -8.64 3.19
CA LEU A 108 20.04 -7.75 2.10
C LEU A 108 21.51 -7.32 2.21
N SER A 109 22.10 -7.40 3.41
CA SER A 109 23.50 -7.06 3.64
C SER A 109 24.47 -8.05 2.99
N ASP A 110 24.04 -9.29 2.76
CA ASP A 110 24.81 -10.33 2.07
C ASP A 110 25.00 -10.03 0.57
N TYR A 111 24.15 -9.17 0.00
CA TYR A 111 24.22 -8.72 -1.38
C TYR A 111 25.13 -7.49 -1.52
N PHE A 112 26.32 -7.52 -0.93
CA PHE A 112 27.30 -6.44 -0.99
C PHE A 112 28.68 -7.00 -1.31
N PRO A 113 29.51 -6.33 -2.13
CA PRO A 113 29.31 -5.02 -2.77
C PRO A 113 28.28 -5.03 -3.91
N ASN A 114 27.65 -3.89 -4.18
CA ASN A 114 26.57 -3.76 -5.17
C ASN A 114 27.06 -4.04 -6.61
N GLU A 115 28.35 -3.85 -6.86
CA GLU A 115 29.01 -4.04 -8.15
C GLU A 115 29.20 -5.52 -8.49
N SER A 116 29.24 -6.40 -7.47
CA SER A 116 29.52 -7.83 -7.64
C SER A 116 28.27 -8.71 -7.74
N ILE A 117 27.09 -8.16 -7.45
CA ILE A 117 25.83 -8.91 -7.49
C ILE A 117 25.17 -8.87 -8.86
N SER A 118 24.32 -9.86 -9.14
CA SER A 118 23.58 -9.92 -10.39
C SER A 118 22.61 -8.73 -10.55
N LEU A 119 22.25 -8.38 -11.79
CA LEU A 119 21.23 -7.34 -12.03
C LEU A 119 19.91 -7.67 -11.33
N LYS A 120 19.53 -8.95 -11.27
CA LYS A 120 18.32 -9.41 -10.57
C LYS A 120 18.40 -9.08 -9.08
N ASP A 121 19.52 -9.44 -8.45
CA ASP A 121 19.71 -9.24 -7.01
C ASP A 121 19.78 -7.75 -6.66
N LEU A 122 20.50 -6.97 -7.46
CA LEU A 122 20.54 -5.52 -7.35
C LEU A 122 19.14 -4.92 -7.47
N THR A 123 18.34 -5.39 -8.44
CA THR A 123 16.96 -4.91 -8.65
C THR A 123 16.08 -5.17 -7.43
N VAL A 124 16.07 -6.40 -6.91
CA VAL A 124 15.21 -6.77 -5.77
C VAL A 124 15.70 -6.11 -4.46
N LYS A 125 17.01 -5.92 -4.31
CA LYS A 125 17.60 -5.15 -3.21
C LYS A 125 17.16 -3.69 -3.26
N THR A 126 17.29 -3.02 -4.41
CA THR A 126 16.89 -1.61 -4.59
C THR A 126 15.43 -1.39 -4.24
N ILE A 127 14.50 -2.15 -4.81
CA ILE A 127 13.07 -1.93 -4.53
C ILE A 127 12.71 -2.19 -3.06
N THR A 128 13.32 -3.19 -2.44
CA THR A 128 13.03 -3.53 -1.04
C THR A 128 13.58 -2.48 -0.07
N LEU A 129 14.81 -2.00 -0.28
CA LEU A 129 15.39 -0.91 0.49
C LEU A 129 14.60 0.40 0.30
N LEU A 130 14.17 0.72 -0.92
CA LEU A 130 13.32 1.89 -1.16
C LEU A 130 11.97 1.76 -0.44
N ALA A 131 11.34 0.58 -0.44
CA ALA A 131 10.08 0.36 0.25
C ALA A 131 10.21 0.51 1.78
N LEU A 132 11.30 0.01 2.36
CA LEU A 132 11.61 0.16 3.77
C LEU A 132 11.91 1.63 4.13
N ALA A 133 12.84 2.27 3.41
CA ALA A 133 13.33 3.62 3.73
C ALA A 133 12.30 4.72 3.50
N SER A 134 11.45 4.60 2.47
CA SER A 134 10.47 5.63 2.14
C SER A 134 9.10 5.41 2.80
N ALA A 135 8.80 4.18 3.27
CA ALA A 135 7.46 3.76 3.67
C ALA A 135 6.35 4.05 2.63
N GLN A 136 6.70 4.29 1.36
CA GLN A 136 5.75 4.62 0.31
C GLN A 136 4.95 3.41 -0.16
N ARG A 137 3.81 3.66 -0.81
CA ARG A 137 3.03 2.58 -1.45
C ARG A 137 3.78 2.08 -2.68
N MET A 138 3.58 0.81 -3.02
CA MET A 138 4.23 0.22 -4.19
C MET A 138 3.82 0.91 -5.50
N GLN A 139 2.60 1.45 -5.56
CA GLN A 139 2.15 2.30 -6.68
C GLN A 139 3.06 3.53 -6.84
N THR A 140 3.37 4.24 -5.75
CA THR A 140 4.28 5.38 -5.75
C THR A 140 5.66 4.98 -6.28
N LEU A 141 6.20 3.86 -5.80
CA LEU A 141 7.52 3.38 -6.23
C LEU A 141 7.54 2.98 -7.71
N SER A 142 6.44 2.45 -8.25
CA SER A 142 6.34 2.15 -9.69
C SER A 142 6.24 3.37 -10.61
N MET A 143 6.00 4.55 -10.05
CA MET A 143 5.86 5.82 -10.78
C MET A 143 7.13 6.67 -10.73
N ILE A 144 8.19 6.21 -10.04
CA ILE A 144 9.46 6.94 -10.00
C ILE A 144 10.04 7.03 -11.41
N ARG A 145 10.45 8.24 -11.79
CA ARG A 145 11.13 8.56 -13.05
C ARG A 145 12.57 8.95 -12.78
N ILE A 146 13.48 8.57 -13.67
CA ILE A 146 14.91 8.89 -13.54
C ILE A 146 15.12 10.40 -13.57
N ASN A 147 14.44 11.10 -14.48
CA ASN A 147 14.54 12.56 -14.62
C ASN A 147 14.08 13.34 -13.37
N ASN A 148 13.37 12.67 -12.45
CA ASN A 148 12.87 13.27 -11.20
C ASN A 148 13.75 12.93 -9.98
N ILE A 149 14.93 12.36 -10.21
CA ILE A 149 15.89 12.00 -9.17
C ILE A 149 17.02 13.03 -9.17
N SER A 150 17.15 13.74 -8.05
CA SER A 150 18.22 14.72 -7.82
C SER A 150 19.25 14.14 -6.87
N PHE A 151 20.52 14.18 -7.27
CA PHE A 151 21.64 13.72 -6.46
C PHE A 151 22.32 14.91 -5.79
N TYR A 152 22.50 14.81 -4.47
CA TYR A 152 23.24 15.77 -3.66
C TYR A 152 24.43 15.07 -2.99
N GLN A 153 25.26 15.84 -2.29
CA GLN A 153 26.43 15.30 -1.58
C GLN A 153 26.04 14.40 -0.39
N ASP A 154 24.95 14.72 0.30
CA ASP A 154 24.49 14.07 1.54
C ASP A 154 23.28 13.13 1.33
N LYS A 155 22.56 13.26 0.21
CA LYS A 155 21.30 12.55 -0.03
C LYS A 155 20.92 12.45 -1.50
N ILE A 156 19.89 11.65 -1.76
CA ILE A 156 19.12 11.62 -3.01
C ILE A 156 17.70 12.11 -2.71
N GLN A 157 17.15 12.93 -3.60
CA GLN A 157 15.74 13.34 -3.57
C GLN A 157 15.00 12.79 -4.78
N ILE A 158 13.79 12.29 -4.57
CA ILE A 158 12.94 11.74 -5.63
C ILE A 158 11.58 12.42 -5.58
N LYS A 159 11.21 13.10 -6.66
CA LYS A 159 9.93 13.79 -6.79
C LYS A 159 8.91 12.93 -7.56
N ILE A 160 7.70 12.80 -7.02
CA ILE A 160 6.62 12.01 -7.65
C ILE A 160 5.62 12.96 -8.32
N ASP A 161 5.79 13.23 -9.61
CA ASP A 161 4.95 14.19 -10.35
C ASP A 161 3.59 13.63 -10.79
N GLU A 162 3.41 12.30 -10.78
CA GLU A 162 2.14 11.68 -11.18
C GLU A 162 1.07 11.78 -10.06
N LEU A 163 -0.20 11.91 -10.47
CA LEU A 163 -1.33 11.82 -9.54
C LEU A 163 -1.42 10.41 -8.97
N ILE A 164 -1.23 10.30 -7.65
CA ILE A 164 -1.41 9.04 -6.91
C ILE A 164 -2.77 9.00 -6.24
N LYS A 165 -3.14 7.84 -5.70
CA LYS A 165 -4.43 7.63 -5.00
C LYS A 165 -4.70 8.66 -3.88
N THR A 166 -3.65 9.25 -3.31
CA THR A 166 -3.77 10.25 -2.22
C THR A 166 -3.61 11.69 -2.68
N SER A 167 -3.41 11.94 -3.98
CA SER A 167 -3.35 13.30 -4.52
C SER A 167 -4.71 13.98 -4.40
N LYS A 168 -4.70 15.23 -3.97
CA LYS A 168 -5.87 16.10 -3.85
C LYS A 168 -5.54 17.48 -4.44
N PRO A 169 -6.54 18.25 -4.90
CA PRO A 169 -6.32 19.65 -5.24
C PRO A 169 -5.59 20.38 -4.09
N GLY A 170 -4.52 21.09 -4.41
CA GLY A 170 -3.69 21.81 -3.43
C GLY A 170 -2.77 20.96 -2.56
N SER A 171 -2.71 19.62 -2.74
CA SER A 171 -1.77 18.78 -1.98
C SER A 171 -0.40 18.73 -2.65
N TYR A 172 0.68 18.86 -1.87
CA TYR A 172 2.04 18.65 -2.36
C TYR A 172 2.27 17.21 -2.83
N HIS A 173 3.02 17.09 -3.92
CA HIS A 173 3.53 15.81 -4.41
C HIS A 173 4.48 15.17 -3.38
N PRO A 174 4.46 13.84 -3.20
CA PRO A 174 5.41 13.17 -2.33
C PRO A 174 6.86 13.46 -2.76
N LEU A 175 7.68 13.82 -1.78
CA LEU A 175 9.13 13.95 -1.92
C LEU A 175 9.80 12.87 -1.06
N ILE A 176 10.47 11.92 -1.70
CA ILE A 176 11.25 10.89 -1.00
C ILE A 176 12.67 11.42 -0.82
N ILE A 177 13.18 11.38 0.41
CA ILE A 177 14.54 11.79 0.75
C ILE A 177 15.29 10.56 1.27
N LEU A 178 16.42 10.23 0.64
CA LEU A 178 17.26 9.08 0.98
C LEU A 178 18.65 9.57 1.36
N PRO A 179 19.03 9.59 2.65
CA PRO A 179 20.37 9.95 3.05
C PRO A 179 21.39 8.88 2.63
N TYR A 180 22.64 9.28 2.40
CA TYR A 180 23.75 8.31 2.31
C TYR A 180 24.11 7.82 3.71
N ILE A 181 23.73 6.58 4.03
CA ILE A 181 24.05 5.91 5.29
C ILE A 181 25.49 5.39 5.19
N LYS A 182 26.44 6.11 5.78
CA LYS A 182 27.88 5.81 5.69
C LYS A 182 28.30 4.72 6.67
N GLU A 183 27.58 4.62 7.79
CA GLU A 183 27.85 3.70 8.89
C GLU A 183 27.51 2.26 8.52
N ASN A 184 26.57 2.07 7.58
CA ASN A 184 26.17 0.75 7.08
C ASN A 184 25.90 0.80 5.56
N PRO A 185 26.96 0.84 4.73
CA PRO A 185 26.82 0.94 3.28
C PRO A 185 26.16 -0.30 2.66
N LYS A 186 26.22 -1.46 3.33
CA LYS A 186 25.66 -2.74 2.84
C LYS A 186 24.17 -2.67 2.56
N VAL A 187 23.43 -1.86 3.32
CA VAL A 187 21.98 -1.67 3.21
C VAL A 187 21.58 -0.23 2.92
N CYS A 188 22.52 0.60 2.44
CA CYS A 188 22.26 2.00 2.14
C CYS A 188 21.33 2.12 0.92
N PRO A 189 20.10 2.68 1.07
CA PRO A 189 19.14 2.78 -0.04
C PRO A 189 19.64 3.74 -1.12
N ALA A 190 20.29 4.84 -0.75
CA ALA A 190 20.81 5.83 -1.70
C ALA A 190 21.96 5.26 -2.55
N LEU A 191 22.91 4.57 -1.91
CA LEU A 191 24.03 3.92 -2.62
C LEU A 191 23.52 2.83 -3.57
N THR A 192 22.60 1.99 -3.09
CA THR A 192 22.03 0.91 -3.90
C THR A 192 21.21 1.44 -5.08
N LEU A 193 20.45 2.52 -4.88
CA LEU A 193 19.73 3.20 -5.96
C LEU A 193 20.69 3.74 -7.03
N LYS A 194 21.78 4.38 -6.61
CA LYS A 194 22.80 4.88 -7.53
C LYS A 194 23.41 3.74 -8.36
N SER A 195 23.90 2.68 -7.72
CA SER A 195 24.45 1.49 -8.40
C SER A 195 23.44 0.86 -9.38
N TYR A 196 22.16 0.85 -9.05
CA TYR A 196 21.11 0.33 -9.94
C TYR A 196 20.88 1.22 -11.16
N ILE A 197 20.83 2.53 -10.99
CA ILE A 197 20.69 3.48 -12.10
C ILE A 197 21.89 3.34 -13.05
N ASP A 198 23.11 3.34 -12.51
CA ASP A 198 24.34 3.17 -13.29
C ASP A 198 24.33 1.84 -14.07
N ARG A 199 23.96 0.72 -13.41
CA ARG A 199 23.92 -0.60 -14.06
C ARG A 199 22.83 -0.74 -15.11
N THR A 200 21.76 0.06 -15.03
CA THR A 200 20.63 -0.02 -15.95
C THR A 200 20.66 1.02 -17.05
N ASN A 201 21.60 1.97 -17.00
CA ASN A 201 21.66 3.12 -17.91
C ASN A 201 21.60 2.70 -19.39
N ASP A 202 22.47 1.78 -19.80
CA ASP A 202 22.65 1.44 -21.22
C ASP A 202 21.60 0.46 -21.75
N ILE A 203 20.90 -0.25 -20.86
CA ILE A 203 19.90 -1.27 -21.23
C ILE A 203 18.46 -0.75 -21.18
N ARG A 204 18.26 0.45 -20.61
CA ARG A 204 16.97 1.07 -20.39
C ARG A 204 16.45 1.73 -21.66
N LYS A 205 15.14 1.59 -21.89
CA LYS A 205 14.43 2.21 -23.03
C LYS A 205 13.35 3.20 -22.61
N ASP A 206 13.13 3.37 -21.31
CA ASP A 206 12.06 4.17 -20.73
C ASP A 206 12.56 4.87 -19.47
N ASP A 207 12.04 6.06 -19.17
CA ASP A 207 12.39 6.92 -18.04
C ASP A 207 11.89 6.38 -16.68
N PHE A 208 11.01 5.38 -16.61
CA PHE A 208 10.61 4.78 -15.32
C PHE A 208 11.75 4.04 -14.63
N LEU A 209 12.04 4.34 -13.36
CA LEU A 209 13.15 3.75 -12.58
C LEU A 209 13.24 2.23 -12.70
N PHE A 210 12.16 1.49 -12.48
CA PHE A 210 12.24 0.03 -12.50
C PHE A 210 11.91 -0.57 -13.87
N ILE A 211 12.86 -1.35 -14.38
CA ILE A 211 12.74 -2.16 -15.60
C ILE A 211 12.93 -3.64 -15.29
N SER A 212 12.45 -4.50 -16.19
CA SER A 212 12.65 -5.94 -16.10
C SER A 212 14.15 -6.26 -16.14
N TYR A 213 14.64 -7.05 -15.20
CA TYR A 213 16.01 -7.59 -15.25
C TYR A 213 16.19 -8.63 -16.38
N GLN A 214 15.10 -9.10 -17.00
CA GLN A 214 15.12 -9.94 -18.19
C GLN A 214 14.90 -9.10 -19.45
N LYS A 215 15.55 -9.50 -20.57
CA LYS A 215 15.26 -8.96 -21.90
C LYS A 215 13.76 -9.12 -22.21
N PRO A 216 13.09 -8.14 -22.84
CA PRO A 216 13.65 -6.94 -23.47
C PRO A 216 13.77 -5.69 -22.57
N HIS A 217 13.89 -5.85 -21.23
CA HIS A 217 14.13 -4.76 -20.27
C HIS A 217 13.06 -3.66 -20.28
N LYS A 218 11.79 -4.04 -20.48
CA LYS A 218 10.65 -3.13 -20.45
C LYS A 218 10.38 -2.62 -19.04
N LYS A 219 9.71 -1.46 -18.94
CA LYS A 219 9.08 -0.97 -17.71
C LYS A 219 8.28 -2.09 -17.05
N VAL A 220 8.39 -2.22 -15.72
CA VAL A 220 7.57 -3.16 -14.95
C VAL A 220 6.35 -2.50 -14.32
N VAL A 221 5.33 -3.31 -14.04
CA VAL A 221 4.10 -2.87 -13.38
C VAL A 221 4.22 -3.02 -11.85
N THR A 222 3.35 -2.34 -11.11
CA THR A 222 3.30 -2.37 -9.63
C THR A 222 3.21 -3.80 -9.06
N GLN A 223 2.54 -4.72 -9.77
CA GLN A 223 2.41 -6.11 -9.35
C GLN A 223 3.76 -6.84 -9.37
N THR A 224 4.59 -6.60 -10.39
CA THR A 224 5.93 -7.17 -10.50
C THR A 224 6.82 -6.70 -9.34
N LEU A 225 6.80 -5.39 -9.02
CA LEU A 225 7.52 -4.86 -7.87
C LEU A 225 7.04 -5.49 -6.55
N SER A 226 5.73 -5.65 -6.39
CA SER A 226 5.14 -6.32 -5.22
C SER A 226 5.61 -7.77 -5.10
N HIS A 227 5.72 -8.50 -6.21
CA HIS A 227 6.25 -9.86 -6.20
C HIS A 227 7.73 -9.90 -5.84
N TRP A 228 8.54 -8.96 -6.33
CA TRP A 228 9.96 -8.88 -5.98
C TRP A 228 10.18 -8.59 -4.50
N VAL A 229 9.44 -7.64 -3.92
CA VAL A 229 9.49 -7.39 -2.48
C VAL A 229 9.04 -8.63 -1.70
N LYS A 230 7.91 -9.25 -2.08
CA LYS A 230 7.42 -10.48 -1.42
C LYS A 230 8.44 -11.62 -1.51
N TYR A 231 9.15 -11.75 -2.62
CA TYR A 231 10.24 -12.71 -2.80
C TYR A 231 11.37 -12.48 -1.79
N VAL A 232 11.83 -11.23 -1.62
CA VAL A 232 12.86 -10.89 -0.63
C VAL A 232 12.36 -11.19 0.78
N LEU A 233 11.12 -10.81 1.13
CA LEU A 233 10.54 -11.13 2.43
C LEU A 233 10.61 -12.63 2.73
N GLY A 234 10.22 -13.48 1.78
CA GLY A 234 10.30 -14.94 1.94
C GLY A 234 11.73 -15.44 2.11
N LYS A 235 12.69 -14.89 1.37
CA LYS A 235 14.12 -15.23 1.51
C LYS A 235 14.72 -14.78 2.84
N SER A 236 14.17 -13.73 3.45
CA SER A 236 14.54 -13.24 4.78
C SER A 236 13.86 -13.98 5.94
N GLY A 237 13.12 -15.06 5.67
CA GLY A 237 12.42 -15.85 6.70
C GLY A 237 11.08 -15.26 7.17
N ILE A 238 10.54 -14.26 6.47
CA ILE A 238 9.23 -13.70 6.78
C ILE A 238 8.13 -14.63 6.25
N ASN A 239 7.12 -14.92 7.06
CA ASN A 239 5.97 -15.73 6.62
C ASN A 239 5.15 -14.98 5.56
N ILE A 240 5.28 -15.39 4.30
CA ILE A 240 4.65 -14.76 3.13
C ILE A 240 3.19 -15.19 2.88
N ASP A 241 2.68 -16.15 3.65
CA ASP A 241 1.27 -16.52 3.67
C ASP A 241 0.48 -15.52 4.52
N LEU A 242 1.10 -15.06 5.61
CA LEU A 242 0.57 -14.00 6.46
C LEU A 242 0.83 -12.61 5.86
N TYR A 243 2.06 -12.33 5.43
CA TYR A 243 2.49 -10.98 5.05
C TYR A 243 2.66 -10.80 3.53
N SER A 244 2.08 -9.72 2.98
CA SER A 244 2.32 -9.31 1.59
C SER A 244 3.32 -8.16 1.49
N ALA A 245 3.71 -7.75 0.28
CA ALA A 245 4.59 -6.58 0.08
C ALA A 245 4.09 -5.28 0.74
N HIS A 246 2.78 -5.11 0.91
CA HIS A 246 2.24 -3.93 1.61
C HIS A 246 2.52 -3.94 3.12
N SER A 247 2.85 -5.10 3.70
CA SER A 247 3.28 -5.21 5.10
C SER A 247 4.61 -4.51 5.36
N THR A 248 5.48 -4.34 4.35
CA THR A 248 6.76 -3.59 4.47
C THR A 248 6.55 -2.19 5.01
N ARG A 249 5.47 -1.53 4.60
CA ARG A 249 5.09 -0.21 5.12
C ARG A 249 4.66 -0.26 6.60
N HIS A 250 4.00 -1.34 7.04
CA HIS A 250 3.64 -1.52 8.45
C HIS A 250 4.90 -1.75 9.28
N ALA A 251 5.78 -2.64 8.81
CA ALA A 251 7.03 -2.97 9.47
C ALA A 251 7.96 -1.76 9.61
N SER A 252 8.18 -1.00 8.52
CA SER A 252 9.08 0.16 8.56
C SER A 252 8.57 1.29 9.45
N THR A 253 7.30 1.67 9.32
CA THR A 253 6.73 2.74 10.16
C THR A 253 6.62 2.35 11.64
N SER A 254 6.29 1.09 11.95
CA SER A 254 6.27 0.60 13.34
C SER A 254 7.68 0.54 13.93
N ALA A 255 8.67 0.09 13.16
CA ALA A 255 10.06 0.06 13.61
C ALA A 255 10.62 1.47 13.85
N ALA A 256 10.33 2.43 12.97
CA ALA A 256 10.71 3.83 13.17
C ALA A 256 10.10 4.39 14.46
N HIS A 257 8.82 4.11 14.73
CA HIS A 257 8.16 4.53 15.97
C HIS A 257 8.79 3.89 17.21
N ARG A 258 9.07 2.58 17.18
CA ARG A 258 9.77 1.88 18.26
C ARG A 258 11.19 2.43 18.50
N ALA A 259 11.84 2.93 17.45
CA ALA A 259 13.14 3.60 17.54
C ALA A 259 13.05 5.07 18.01
N GLY A 260 11.88 5.56 18.41
CA GLY A 260 11.69 6.91 18.94
C GLY A 260 11.57 8.01 17.87
N VAL A 261 11.39 7.66 16.60
CA VAL A 261 11.20 8.67 15.53
C VAL A 261 9.88 9.41 15.75
N ASN A 262 9.92 10.74 15.70
CA ASN A 262 8.74 11.59 15.87
C ASN A 262 7.63 11.22 14.86
N LEU A 263 6.39 11.18 15.36
CA LEU A 263 5.21 10.80 14.59
C LEU A 263 4.99 11.67 13.35
N GLU A 264 5.32 12.96 13.39
CA GLU A 264 5.24 13.87 12.24
C GLU A 264 6.19 13.47 11.12
N VAL A 265 7.41 13.05 11.47
CA VAL A 265 8.39 12.54 10.50
C VAL A 265 7.88 11.26 9.85
N ILE A 266 7.32 10.34 10.64
CA ILE A 266 6.72 9.10 10.13
C ILE A 266 5.53 9.41 9.20
N ARG A 267 4.64 10.34 9.61
CA ARG A 267 3.51 10.79 8.79
C ARG A 267 3.97 11.37 7.47
N LYS A 268 4.95 12.29 7.49
CA LYS A 268 5.52 12.91 6.30
C LYS A 268 6.14 11.87 5.36
N ALA A 269 6.98 10.99 5.88
CA ALA A 269 7.61 9.93 5.11
C ALA A 269 6.58 9.01 4.43
N ALA A 270 5.55 8.60 5.17
CA ALA A 270 4.52 7.72 4.66
C ALA A 270 3.48 8.45 3.77
N GLY A 271 3.48 9.78 3.70
CA GLY A 271 2.47 10.57 2.98
C GLY A 271 1.10 10.58 3.66
N TRP A 272 1.07 10.62 5.00
CA TRP A 272 -0.12 10.90 5.79
C TRP A 272 -0.21 12.39 6.12
N THR A 273 -1.44 12.90 6.25
CA THR A 273 -1.67 14.27 6.73
C THR A 273 -1.22 14.40 8.18
N GLU A 274 -0.87 15.62 8.58
CA GLU A 274 -0.40 15.94 9.93
C GLU A 274 -1.40 15.50 11.02
N SER A 275 -2.69 15.76 10.80
CA SER A 275 -3.78 15.36 11.70
C SER A 275 -4.20 13.88 11.58
N SER A 276 -3.51 13.06 10.78
CA SER A 276 -3.94 11.71 10.49
C SER A 276 -3.78 10.77 11.69
N LYS A 277 -4.88 10.08 12.04
CA LYS A 277 -4.87 8.93 12.98
C LYS A 277 -4.59 7.59 12.29
N VAL A 278 -4.32 7.59 10.97
CA VAL A 278 -4.19 6.36 10.17
C VAL A 278 -3.03 5.50 10.66
N PHE A 279 -1.90 6.10 11.02
CA PHE A 279 -0.75 5.37 11.56
C PHE A 279 -1.14 4.57 12.80
N LEU A 280 -1.61 5.26 13.84
CA LEU A 280 -1.95 4.66 15.13
C LEU A 280 -3.07 3.62 15.01
N LYS A 281 -4.05 3.85 14.13
CA LYS A 281 -5.20 2.94 13.99
C LYS A 281 -4.89 1.68 13.18
N TYR A 282 -4.04 1.76 12.16
CA TYR A 282 -3.92 0.68 11.17
C TYR A 282 -2.48 0.17 10.97
N TYR A 283 -1.46 0.99 11.20
CA TYR A 283 -0.07 0.67 10.85
C TYR A 283 0.83 0.39 12.05
N ASN A 284 0.63 1.08 13.19
CA ASN A 284 1.40 0.84 14.41
C ASN A 284 1.03 -0.53 14.98
N LYS A 285 1.89 -1.52 14.77
CA LYS A 285 1.66 -2.92 15.14
C LYS A 285 2.84 -3.49 15.92
N ASN A 286 2.53 -4.32 16.90
CA ASN A 286 3.53 -5.07 17.68
C ASN A 286 4.18 -6.16 16.81
N LEU A 287 5.39 -6.58 17.19
CA LEU A 287 6.10 -7.65 16.49
C LEU A 287 5.37 -8.97 16.71
N SER A 288 5.41 -9.87 15.73
CA SER A 288 4.76 -11.20 15.85
C SER A 288 5.26 -12.01 17.05
N ASN A 289 6.48 -11.73 17.51
CA ASN A 289 7.13 -12.45 18.60
C ASN A 289 7.14 -11.65 19.90
N SER A 290 6.57 -10.44 19.94
CA SER A 290 6.51 -9.63 21.16
C SER A 290 5.23 -9.93 21.94
N VAL A 291 5.39 -10.33 23.21
CA VAL A 291 4.29 -10.32 24.18
C VAL A 291 4.30 -8.93 24.83
N ASP A 292 3.34 -8.10 24.45
CA ASP A 292 3.20 -6.75 25.01
C ASP A 292 2.49 -6.84 26.36
N CYS A 293 3.29 -7.07 27.40
CA CYS A 293 2.86 -7.03 28.79
C CYS A 293 3.22 -5.70 29.47
N GLU A 294 3.71 -4.70 28.72
CA GLU A 294 4.30 -3.49 29.31
C GLU A 294 3.28 -2.72 30.16
N PHE A 295 2.04 -2.58 29.70
CA PHE A 295 0.98 -1.95 30.50
C PHE A 295 0.73 -2.68 31.82
N ALA A 296 0.53 -4.00 31.78
CA ALA A 296 0.30 -4.79 32.99
C ALA A 296 1.54 -4.79 33.91
N ASN A 297 2.74 -4.93 33.34
CA ASN A 297 3.98 -4.89 34.09
C ASN A 297 4.21 -3.53 34.74
N SER A 298 3.91 -2.42 34.04
CA SER A 298 4.05 -1.07 34.60
C SER A 298 3.13 -0.81 35.80
N LEU A 299 2.00 -1.53 35.89
CA LEU A 299 1.06 -1.43 37.00
C LEU A 299 1.37 -2.41 38.14
N PHE A 300 1.85 -3.62 37.83
CA PHE A 300 1.93 -4.72 38.79
C PHE A 300 3.35 -5.20 39.11
N GLN A 301 4.36 -4.80 38.32
CA GLN A 301 5.76 -4.95 38.68
C GLN A 301 6.22 -3.61 39.25
N GLY A 302 6.04 -3.43 40.56
CA GLY A 302 6.41 -2.20 41.25
C GLY A 302 7.83 -1.76 40.90
N ASN A 303 8.02 -0.44 40.71
CA ASN A 303 9.31 0.20 40.43
C ASN A 303 10.38 -0.37 41.37
N ARG A 304 11.31 -1.16 40.84
CA ARG A 304 12.59 -1.45 41.49
C ARG A 304 13.61 -0.40 41.08
#